data_AF-A0A940VLR1-F1
#
_entry.id   AF-A0A940VLR1-F1
#
_cell.length_a   1.000
_cell.length_b   1.000
_cell.length_c   1.000
_cell.angle_alpha   90.00
_cell.angle_beta   90.00
_cell.angle_gamma   90.00
#
_symmetry.space_group_name_H-M   'P 1'
#
loop_
_entity.id
_entity.type
_entity.pdbx_description
1 polymer ?
#
loop_
_entity_poly.entity_id
_entity_poly.type
_entity_poly.pdbx_seq_one_letter_code
_entity_poly.pdbx_strand_id
1 'polypeptide(L)'
;MKKILIALAIGIMALSIAGCDNSSSDKERQQQEKIQQESISQAGMPAIKNFREKKLLKDIYEMRDQEGLTTYTYIVAENTGKLIFFGETIGYGIPAATQYTNPQQIEYRSGSNSHVLPQADPNGLYSPQSAEGTWIMLKDPNDKDVKPVYVEPRIIVSPFKLNIS
;
A
#
# COMPACT_ATOMS: atom_id res chain seq x y z
N MET A 1 -54.57 -10.71 35.90
CA MET A 1 -54.06 -11.46 34.74
C MET A 1 -53.24 -10.60 33.77
N LYS A 2 -53.71 -9.43 33.32
CA LYS A 2 -52.91 -8.52 32.45
C LYS A 2 -51.56 -8.08 33.04
N LYS A 3 -51.48 -7.80 34.35
CA LYS A 3 -50.23 -7.36 35.01
C LYS A 3 -49.16 -8.46 35.13
N ILE A 4 -49.55 -9.72 35.14
CA ILE A 4 -48.63 -10.88 35.22
C ILE A 4 -48.07 -11.21 33.83
N LEU A 5 -48.89 -11.10 32.78
CA LEU A 5 -48.44 -11.26 31.39
C LEU A 5 -47.43 -10.18 30.96
N ILE A 6 -47.59 -8.95 31.43
CA ILE A 6 -46.64 -7.85 31.16
C ILE A 6 -45.31 -8.10 31.87
N ALA A 7 -45.32 -8.62 33.10
CA ALA A 7 -44.10 -8.95 33.83
C ALA A 7 -43.31 -10.10 33.17
N LEU A 8 -44.01 -11.11 32.63
CA LEU A 8 -43.38 -12.22 31.91
C LEU A 8 -42.78 -11.79 30.56
N ALA A 9 -43.47 -10.89 29.85
CA ALA A 9 -42.98 -10.34 28.58
C ALA A 9 -41.73 -9.47 28.75
N ILE A 10 -41.64 -8.71 29.86
CA ILE A 10 -40.45 -7.91 30.18
C ILE A 10 -39.28 -8.81 30.64
N GLY A 11 -39.56 -9.91 31.35
CA GLY A 11 -38.54 -10.87 31.76
C GLY A 11 -37.89 -11.64 30.59
N ILE A 12 -38.66 -11.98 29.55
CA ILE A 12 -38.15 -12.69 28.36
C ILE A 12 -37.38 -11.74 27.44
N MET A 13 -37.76 -10.47 27.37
CA MET A 13 -37.07 -9.45 26.57
C MET A 13 -35.75 -8.98 27.20
N ALA A 14 -35.61 -9.06 28.53
CA ALA A 14 -34.36 -8.74 29.23
C ALA A 14 -33.25 -9.81 29.03
N LEU A 15 -33.61 -11.03 28.64
CA LEU A 15 -32.66 -12.11 28.35
C LEU A 15 -32.13 -12.09 26.89
N SER A 16 -32.70 -11.25 26.03
CA SER A 16 -32.35 -11.19 24.60
C SER A 16 -31.20 -10.23 24.26
N ILE A 17 -30.68 -9.48 25.24
CA ILE A 17 -29.73 -8.37 25.02
C ILE A 17 -28.33 -8.66 25.57
N ALA A 18 -28.14 -9.77 26.29
CA ALA A 18 -26.84 -10.21 26.79
C ALA A 18 -26.18 -11.19 25.80
N GLY A 19 -25.71 -10.69 24.66
CA GLY A 19 -25.12 -11.54 23.62
C GLY A 19 -24.45 -10.80 22.47
N CYS A 20 -23.86 -9.63 22.71
CA CYS A 20 -22.84 -9.07 21.82
C CYS A 20 -21.52 -9.06 22.58
N ASP A 21 -21.01 -10.26 22.81
CA ASP A 21 -19.73 -10.47 23.47
C ASP A 21 -18.64 -10.55 22.38
N ASN A 22 -17.75 -9.57 22.40
CA ASN A 22 -16.57 -9.47 21.54
C ASN A 22 -15.75 -10.77 21.66
N SER A 23 -15.95 -11.77 20.79
CA SER A 23 -15.10 -12.97 20.88
C SER A 23 -15.00 -13.88 19.65
N SER A 24 -15.72 -13.69 18.54
CA SER A 24 -15.52 -14.60 17.38
C SER A 24 -14.18 -14.33 16.69
N SER A 25 -13.85 -13.05 16.44
CA SER A 25 -12.61 -12.64 15.77
C SER A 25 -11.35 -13.00 16.57
N ASP A 26 -11.37 -12.84 17.89
CA ASP A 26 -10.24 -13.19 18.75
C ASP A 26 -10.06 -14.70 18.89
N LYS A 27 -11.15 -15.47 18.98
CA LYS A 27 -11.08 -16.94 18.99
C LYS A 27 -10.63 -17.49 17.64
N GLU A 28 -11.10 -16.93 16.54
CA GLU A 28 -10.67 -17.28 15.18
C GLU A 28 -9.19 -16.98 14.97
N ARG A 29 -8.70 -15.82 15.41
CA ARG A 29 -7.28 -15.45 15.36
C ARG A 29 -6.41 -16.42 16.17
N GLN A 30 -6.80 -16.73 17.41
CA GLN A 30 -6.07 -17.68 18.26
C GLN A 30 -6.04 -19.09 17.64
N GLN A 31 -7.15 -19.53 17.06
CA GLN A 31 -7.22 -20.82 16.39
C GLN A 31 -6.35 -20.86 15.12
N GLN A 32 -6.32 -19.76 14.36
CA GLN A 32 -5.49 -19.62 13.17
C GLN A 32 -3.99 -19.57 13.52
N GLU A 33 -3.61 -18.85 14.58
CA GLU A 33 -2.24 -18.84 15.10
C GLU A 33 -1.80 -20.25 15.54
N LYS A 34 -2.68 -21.01 16.19
CA LYS A 34 -2.40 -22.40 16.61
C LYS A 34 -2.21 -23.33 15.40
N ILE A 35 -3.10 -23.27 14.40
CA ILE A 35 -2.97 -24.06 13.17
C ILE A 35 -1.68 -23.70 12.43
N GLN A 36 -1.31 -22.41 12.41
CA GLN A 36 -0.06 -21.95 11.81
C GLN A 36 1.17 -22.51 12.54
N GLN A 37 1.15 -22.53 13.88
CA GLN A 37 2.23 -23.12 14.69
C GLN A 37 2.34 -24.64 14.49
N GLU A 38 1.22 -25.36 14.43
CA GLU A 38 1.18 -26.80 14.13
C GLU A 38 1.67 -27.10 12.71
N SER A 39 1.31 -26.25 11.73
CA SER A 39 1.82 -26.33 10.36
C SER A 39 3.34 -26.14 10.32
N ILE A 40 3.87 -25.15 11.05
CA ILE A 40 5.31 -24.89 11.14
C ILE A 40 6.05 -26.02 11.87
N SER A 41 5.46 -26.62 12.91
CA SER A 41 6.12 -27.72 13.64
C SER A 41 6.19 -29.01 12.83
N GLN A 42 5.20 -29.25 11.95
CA GLN A 42 5.18 -30.42 11.06
C GLN A 42 5.98 -30.21 9.78
N ALA A 43 5.87 -29.03 9.14
CA ALA A 43 6.49 -28.74 7.84
C ALA A 43 7.86 -28.03 7.95
N GLY A 44 8.16 -27.44 9.12
CA GLY A 44 9.31 -26.56 9.31
C GLY A 44 9.15 -25.19 8.66
N MET A 45 10.01 -24.25 9.04
CA MET A 45 10.19 -23.00 8.28
C MET A 45 11.25 -23.19 7.21
N PRO A 46 11.12 -22.54 6.04
CA PRO A 46 12.20 -22.49 5.06
C PRO A 46 13.51 -22.01 5.70
N ALA A 47 14.61 -22.71 5.40
CA ALA A 47 15.93 -22.37 5.92
C ALA A 47 16.54 -21.17 5.18
N ILE A 48 16.06 -19.95 5.48
CA ILE A 48 16.58 -18.71 4.90
C ILE A 48 17.97 -18.40 5.49
N LYS A 49 19.03 -18.74 4.75
CA LYS A 49 20.42 -18.55 5.21
C LYS A 49 21.04 -17.24 4.73
N ASN A 50 20.73 -16.84 3.50
CA ASN A 50 21.48 -15.79 2.80
C ASN A 50 20.75 -14.43 2.75
N PHE A 51 19.45 -14.41 3.09
CA PHE A 51 18.59 -13.21 3.04
C PHE A 51 18.72 -12.46 1.71
N ARG A 52 18.81 -13.19 0.59
CA ARG A 52 19.16 -12.63 -0.73
C ARG A 52 18.19 -11.55 -1.16
N GLU A 53 16.88 -11.79 -1.05
CA GLU A 53 15.85 -10.81 -1.40
C GLU A 53 15.94 -9.55 -0.54
N LYS A 54 16.15 -9.68 0.78
CA LYS A 54 16.32 -8.54 1.68
C LYS A 54 17.56 -7.71 1.33
N LYS A 55 18.66 -8.36 0.95
CA LYS A 55 19.88 -7.69 0.48
C LYS A 55 19.64 -6.97 -0.85
N LEU A 56 18.98 -7.63 -1.81
CA LEU A 56 18.64 -7.01 -3.09
C LEU A 56 17.72 -5.80 -2.93
N LEU A 57 16.71 -5.90 -2.06
CA LEU A 57 15.82 -4.78 -1.73
C LEU A 57 16.60 -3.61 -1.11
N LYS A 58 17.49 -3.88 -0.16
CA LYS A 58 18.40 -2.88 0.40
C LYS A 58 19.21 -2.20 -0.70
N ASP A 59 19.87 -2.97 -1.55
CA ASP A 59 20.70 -2.44 -2.64
C ASP A 59 19.84 -1.57 -3.59
N ILE A 60 18.62 -2.00 -3.92
CA ILE A 60 17.67 -1.22 -4.74
C ILE A 60 17.32 0.10 -4.05
N TYR A 61 17.00 0.09 -2.75
CA TYR A 61 16.68 1.32 -2.02
C TYR A 61 17.88 2.29 -1.98
N GLU A 62 19.08 1.78 -1.71
CA GLU A 62 20.30 2.60 -1.67
C GLU A 62 20.65 3.19 -3.04
N MET A 63 20.46 2.42 -4.12
CA MET A 63 20.68 2.93 -5.49
C MET A 63 19.63 3.97 -5.90
N ARG A 64 18.38 3.82 -5.44
CA ARG A 64 17.30 4.78 -5.71
C ARG A 64 17.48 6.11 -4.98
N ASP A 65 18.22 6.12 -3.88
CA ASP A 65 18.49 7.28 -3.04
C ASP A 65 19.71 8.10 -3.50
N GLN A 66 20.35 7.71 -4.61
CA GLN A 66 21.50 8.45 -5.15
C GLN A 66 21.07 9.78 -5.79
N GLU A 67 21.74 10.86 -5.41
CA GLU A 67 21.57 12.17 -6.05
C GLU A 67 22.00 12.10 -7.53
N GLY A 68 21.19 12.70 -8.41
CA GLY A 68 21.52 12.83 -9.84
C GLY A 68 21.46 11.52 -10.64
N LEU A 69 20.80 10.47 -10.13
CA LEU A 69 20.59 9.21 -10.85
C LEU A 69 19.89 9.50 -12.20
N THR A 70 20.65 9.48 -13.29
CA THR A 70 20.12 9.69 -14.64
C THR A 70 19.48 8.40 -15.13
N THR A 71 18.24 8.51 -15.60
CA THR A 71 17.46 7.40 -16.13
C THR A 71 16.91 7.73 -17.52
N TYR A 72 16.43 6.71 -18.20
CA TYR A 72 15.84 6.78 -19.53
C TYR A 72 14.43 6.21 -19.45
N THR A 73 13.45 7.04 -19.80
CA THR A 73 12.04 6.65 -19.78
C THR A 73 11.56 6.28 -21.18
N TYR A 74 10.73 5.24 -21.27
CA TYR A 74 10.15 4.73 -22.48
C TYR A 74 8.64 4.54 -22.31
N ILE A 75 7.86 4.85 -23.33
CA ILE A 75 6.43 4.50 -23.41
C ILE A 75 6.28 3.16 -24.08
N VAL A 76 5.44 2.29 -23.52
CA VAL A 76 5.06 1.03 -24.17
C VAL A 76 3.88 1.29 -25.10
N ALA A 77 4.09 1.16 -26.42
CA ALA A 77 3.02 1.31 -27.40
C ALA A 77 2.02 0.15 -27.28
N GLU A 78 0.82 0.42 -26.79
CA GLU A 78 -0.16 -0.62 -26.40
C GLU A 78 -0.47 -1.63 -27.50
N ASN A 79 -0.59 -1.15 -28.75
CA ASN A 79 -0.96 -1.99 -29.88
C ASN A 79 0.17 -2.88 -30.42
N THR A 80 1.43 -2.58 -30.09
CA THR A 80 2.60 -3.27 -30.68
C THR A 80 3.59 -3.79 -29.65
N GLY A 81 3.46 -3.41 -28.39
CA GLY A 81 4.43 -3.66 -27.33
C GLY A 81 5.78 -2.96 -27.53
N LYS A 82 5.94 -2.16 -28.58
CA LYS A 82 7.20 -1.48 -28.88
C LYS A 82 7.50 -0.41 -27.85
N LEU A 83 8.75 -0.33 -27.45
CA LEU A 83 9.24 0.71 -26.56
C LEU A 83 9.57 1.95 -27.40
N ILE A 84 8.93 3.05 -27.10
CA ILE A 84 9.18 4.35 -27.70
C ILE A 84 10.00 5.17 -26.70
N PHE A 85 11.19 5.61 -27.09
CA PHE A 85 12.01 6.46 -26.24
C PHE A 85 11.27 7.77 -25.94
N PHE A 86 11.07 8.05 -24.66
CA PHE A 86 10.36 9.25 -24.19
C PHE A 86 11.33 10.38 -23.84
N GLY A 87 12.40 10.06 -23.12
CA GLY A 87 13.45 11.03 -22.80
C GLY A 87 14.35 10.62 -21.65
N GLU A 88 15.33 11.48 -21.37
CA GLU A 88 16.19 11.41 -20.18
C GLU A 88 15.45 11.97 -18.96
N THR A 89 15.49 11.23 -17.86
CA THR A 89 14.82 11.54 -16.61
C THR A 89 15.80 11.48 -15.44
N ILE A 90 15.41 12.00 -14.27
CA ILE A 90 16.14 11.81 -13.01
C ILE A 90 15.33 10.91 -12.08
N GLY A 91 15.98 9.89 -11.53
CA GLY A 91 15.37 8.92 -10.63
C GLY A 91 14.39 7.99 -11.33
N TYR A 92 13.70 7.18 -10.54
CA TYR A 92 12.62 6.31 -11.03
C TYR A 92 11.28 7.04 -10.99
N GLY A 93 10.34 6.59 -11.82
CA GLY A 93 8.97 7.12 -11.80
C GLY A 93 8.31 6.91 -10.44
N ILE A 94 7.56 7.94 -10.00
CA ILE A 94 6.82 7.94 -8.74
C ILE A 94 5.34 7.69 -9.09
N PRO A 95 4.74 6.57 -8.64
CA PRO A 95 3.32 6.35 -8.84
C PRO A 95 2.50 7.53 -8.32
N ALA A 96 1.47 7.97 -9.05
CA ALA A 96 0.69 9.15 -8.66
C ALA A 96 -0.09 8.98 -7.35
N ALA A 97 -0.30 7.74 -6.90
CA ALA A 97 -0.87 7.42 -5.60
C ALA A 97 0.16 7.37 -4.45
N THR A 98 1.42 7.72 -4.72
CA THR A 98 2.45 7.77 -3.66
C THR A 98 2.12 8.88 -2.68
N GLN A 99 1.95 8.51 -1.42
CA GLN A 99 1.67 9.44 -0.33
C GLN A 99 2.98 9.92 0.28
N TYR A 100 3.04 11.21 0.58
CA TYR A 100 4.22 11.81 1.21
C TYR A 100 4.21 11.59 2.73
N THR A 101 3.03 11.65 3.34
CA THR A 101 2.82 11.40 4.77
C THR A 101 2.17 10.04 5.02
N ASN A 102 2.20 9.59 6.28
CA ASN A 102 1.45 8.39 6.67
C ASN A 102 -0.06 8.60 6.34
N PRO A 103 -0.66 7.79 5.45
CA PRO A 103 -2.04 7.98 5.04
C PRO A 103 -3.06 7.85 6.15
N GLN A 104 -2.69 7.24 7.28
CA GLN A 104 -3.61 6.84 8.31
C GLN A 104 -3.14 7.36 9.66
N GLN A 105 -4.02 8.04 10.39
CA GLN A 105 -3.82 8.33 11.81
C GLN A 105 -4.78 7.51 12.65
N ILE A 106 -4.31 7.06 13.81
CA ILE A 106 -5.18 6.54 14.84
C ILE A 106 -5.70 7.74 15.65
N GLU A 107 -7.00 8.01 15.57
CA GLU A 107 -7.66 8.97 16.45
C GLU A 107 -8.17 8.23 17.70
N TYR A 108 -7.69 8.65 18.87
CA TYR A 108 -8.22 8.19 20.15
C TYR A 108 -9.35 9.12 20.59
N ARG A 109 -10.60 8.73 20.34
CA ARG A 109 -11.74 9.37 21.01
C ARG A 109 -11.87 8.86 22.43
N SER A 110 -12.18 9.76 23.36
CA SER A 110 -12.41 9.43 24.77
C SER A 110 -13.46 8.31 24.89
N GLY A 111 -13.00 7.12 25.26
CA GLY A 111 -13.79 5.89 25.36
C GLY A 111 -13.40 4.86 24.30
N SER A 112 -12.39 4.04 24.63
CA SER A 112 -11.98 2.71 24.09
C SER A 112 -11.97 2.42 22.58
N ASN A 113 -12.48 3.30 21.72
CA ASN A 113 -12.64 3.07 20.29
C ASN A 113 -11.64 3.95 19.53
N SER A 114 -10.61 3.29 19.00
CA SER A 114 -9.68 3.89 18.06
C SER A 114 -10.23 3.74 16.63
N HIS A 115 -10.36 4.86 15.92
CA HIS A 115 -10.70 4.84 14.49
C HIS A 115 -9.46 5.20 13.67
N VAL A 116 -9.26 4.47 12.57
CA VAL A 116 -8.22 4.78 11.58
C VAL A 116 -8.82 5.78 10.59
N LEU A 117 -8.33 7.02 10.62
CA LEU A 117 -8.79 8.08 9.73
C LEU A 117 -7.77 8.35 8.63
N PRO A 118 -8.21 8.59 7.38
CA PRO A 118 -7.33 9.06 6.32
C PRO A 118 -6.80 10.45 6.67
N GLN A 119 -5.52 10.68 6.44
CA GLN A 119 -4.86 11.98 6.58
C GLN A 119 -4.69 12.63 5.20
N ALA A 120 -4.85 13.95 5.15
CA ALA A 120 -4.49 14.72 3.97
C ALA A 120 -2.96 14.80 3.84
N ASP A 121 -2.45 14.76 2.62
CA ASP A 121 -1.06 15.07 2.31
C ASP A 121 -0.74 16.54 2.65
N PRO A 122 0.54 16.96 2.67
CA PRO A 122 0.92 18.33 3.01
C PRO A 122 0.26 19.41 2.14
N ASN A 123 -0.23 19.05 0.96
CA ASN A 123 -0.99 19.91 0.06
C ASN A 123 -2.49 20.04 0.43
N GLY A 124 -2.95 19.39 1.50
CA GLY A 124 -4.34 19.37 1.94
C GLY A 124 -5.26 18.42 1.16
N LEU A 125 -4.72 17.65 0.21
CA LEU A 125 -5.48 16.69 -0.59
C LEU A 125 -5.35 15.28 -0.02
N TYR A 126 -6.38 14.46 -0.22
CA TYR A 126 -6.32 13.04 0.11
C TYR A 126 -5.90 12.27 -1.14
N SER A 127 -4.68 11.73 -1.13
CA SER A 127 -4.20 10.91 -2.24
C SER A 127 -5.02 9.62 -2.38
N PRO A 128 -5.34 9.19 -3.61
CA PRO A 128 -6.11 7.97 -3.85
C PRO A 128 -5.31 6.72 -3.43
N GLN A 129 -6.02 5.62 -3.17
CA GLN A 129 -5.37 4.33 -2.82
C GLN A 129 -4.62 3.70 -4.00
N SER A 130 -4.99 4.04 -5.23
CA SER A 130 -4.33 3.63 -6.45
C SER A 130 -4.49 4.70 -7.53
N ALA A 131 -3.50 4.78 -8.42
CA ALA A 131 -3.53 5.61 -9.62
C ALA A 131 -2.69 4.93 -10.70
N GLU A 132 -3.19 4.92 -11.92
CA GLU A 132 -2.48 4.35 -13.08
C GLU A 132 -1.34 5.27 -13.56
N GLY A 133 -1.47 6.58 -13.29
CA GLY A 133 -0.48 7.57 -13.69
C GLY A 133 0.83 7.48 -12.90
N THR A 134 1.92 7.81 -13.56
CA THR A 134 3.27 7.91 -12.99
C THR A 134 3.85 9.30 -13.23
N TRP A 135 4.38 9.91 -12.18
CA TRP A 135 5.18 11.12 -12.27
C TRP A 135 6.63 10.79 -12.59
N ILE A 136 7.22 11.50 -13.55
CA ILE A 136 8.64 11.42 -13.89
C ILE A 136 9.27 12.81 -13.88
N MET A 137 10.54 12.91 -13.49
CA MET A 137 11.31 14.16 -13.60
C MET A 137 12.04 14.18 -14.93
N LEU A 138 11.41 14.77 -15.95
CA LEU A 138 11.92 14.80 -17.33
C LEU A 138 12.84 15.99 -17.54
N LYS A 139 13.98 15.77 -18.19
CA LYS A 139 14.87 16.85 -18.63
C LYS A 139 14.22 17.64 -19.75
N ASP A 140 14.12 18.95 -19.58
CA ASP A 140 13.60 19.82 -20.63
C ASP A 140 14.59 19.85 -21.81
N PRO A 141 14.15 19.66 -23.07
CA PRO A 141 15.03 19.79 -24.22
C PRO A 141 15.51 21.24 -24.47
N ASN A 142 14.83 22.25 -23.91
CA ASN A 142 15.14 23.67 -24.10
C ASN A 142 15.77 24.33 -22.86
N ASP A 143 15.81 23.64 -21.73
CA ASP A 143 16.28 24.16 -20.45
C ASP A 143 17.22 23.14 -19.78
N LYS A 144 18.04 23.58 -18.83
CA LYS A 144 18.91 22.67 -18.08
C LYS A 144 18.18 21.97 -16.93
N ASP A 145 17.00 22.46 -16.59
CA ASP A 145 16.22 21.98 -15.45
C ASP A 145 15.37 20.75 -15.79
N VAL A 146 15.13 19.91 -14.79
CA VAL A 146 14.16 18.81 -14.85
C VAL A 146 12.78 19.30 -14.38
N LYS A 147 11.73 18.87 -15.08
CA LYS A 147 10.34 19.24 -14.79
C LYS A 147 9.50 17.99 -14.52
N PRO A 148 8.54 18.04 -13.58
CA PRO A 148 7.62 16.93 -13.35
C PRO A 148 6.68 16.78 -14.54
N VAL A 149 6.57 15.56 -15.07
CA VAL A 149 5.64 15.18 -16.14
C VAL A 149 4.77 14.04 -15.66
N TYR A 150 3.45 14.20 -15.80
CA TYR A 150 2.47 13.16 -15.50
C TYR A 150 2.25 12.28 -16.73
N VAL A 151 2.35 10.96 -16.56
CA VAL A 151 2.24 9.99 -17.65
C VAL A 151 1.23 8.92 -17.27
N GLU A 152 0.14 8.80 -18.02
CA GLU A 152 -0.90 7.76 -17.85
C GLU A 152 -0.62 6.44 -18.59
N PRO A 153 0.13 6.42 -19.72
CA PRO A 153 0.58 5.17 -20.32
C PRO A 153 1.52 4.37 -19.42
N ARG A 154 1.57 3.05 -19.61
CA ARG A 154 2.61 2.20 -19.02
C ARG A 154 3.99 2.64 -19.50
N ILE A 155 4.89 2.90 -18.56
CA ILE A 155 6.27 3.29 -18.83
C ILE A 155 7.28 2.25 -18.34
N ILE A 156 8.45 2.27 -18.97
CA ILE A 156 9.66 1.62 -18.47
C ILE A 156 10.69 2.70 -18.16
N VAL A 157 11.27 2.66 -16.97
CA VAL A 157 12.35 3.56 -16.54
C VAL A 157 13.60 2.74 -16.29
N SER A 158 14.68 3.05 -17.00
CA SER A 158 15.94 2.29 -16.96
C SER A 158 17.12 3.20 -16.58
N PRO A 159 18.05 2.77 -15.71
CA PRO A 159 19.27 3.53 -15.41
C PRO A 159 20.29 3.53 -16.56
N PHE A 160 20.05 2.78 -17.63
CA PHE A 160 20.87 2.77 -18.85
C PHE A 160 19.98 2.79 -20.10
N LYS A 161 20.50 3.35 -21.18
CA LYS A 161 19.77 3.42 -22.45
C LYS A 161 19.58 2.02 -23.04
N LEU A 162 18.33 1.64 -23.26
CA LEU A 162 17.97 0.40 -23.93
C LEU A 162 18.18 0.58 -25.44
N ASN A 163 18.91 -0.36 -26.05
CA ASN A 163 19.03 -0.45 -27.50
C ASN A 163 17.86 -1.29 -28.01
N ILE A 164 16.82 -0.62 -28.48
CA ILE A 164 15.59 -1.25 -28.93
C ILE A 164 15.63 -1.23 -30.47
N SER A 165 15.65 -2.41 -31.06
CA SER A 165 15.60 -2.64 -32.52
C SER A 165 14.17 -2.78 -33.02
#